data_AF-A0A2A6CFF2-F1
#
_entry.id   AF-A0A2A6CFF2-F1
#
_cell.length_a   1.000
_cell.length_b   1.000
_cell.length_c   1.000
_cell.angle_alpha   90.00
_cell.angle_beta   90.00
_cell.angle_gamma   90.00
#
_symmetry.space_group_name_H-M   'P 1'
#
loop_
_entity.id
_entity.type
_entity.pdbx_description
1 polymer ?
#
loop_
_entity_poly.entity_id
_entity_poly.type
_entity_poly.pdbx_seq_one_letter_code
_entity_poly.pdbx_strand_id
1 'polypeptide(L)'
;MSMFTAPSTISNYFNMIQMDETNLKSDPPYIGGAFVADRTFGGLSVSQAVNSFITLNPELVPHTINYKFIAAAKTKVPLEFKVNHFDDGKMASIIAYQTEKPVGMGHIRYTKDADHLDSSPFLCPDYIGPPDDYPNTIELAQSMEGQMKMLMEEISKFPLEIRPVESPLYPSSDVNRTCLWLRIKPEHQRELTFY
;
A
#
# COMPACT_ATOMS: atom_id res chain seq x y z
N MET A 1 -9.39 19.86 -13.06
CA MET A 1 -8.31 19.34 -12.18
C MET A 1 -8.47 17.84 -12.16
N SER A 2 -7.47 17.06 -12.61
CA SER A 2 -7.61 15.60 -12.72
C SER A 2 -7.72 15.03 -11.31
N MET A 3 -8.90 14.53 -10.98
CA MET A 3 -9.15 13.83 -9.74
C MET A 3 -8.46 12.47 -9.78
N PHE A 4 -7.93 12.07 -8.63
CA PHE A 4 -7.52 10.71 -8.34
C PHE A 4 -8.58 9.70 -8.80
N THR A 5 -8.18 8.60 -9.44
CA THR A 5 -9.10 7.53 -9.82
C THR A 5 -8.72 6.27 -9.08
N ALA A 6 -9.67 5.74 -8.32
CA ALA A 6 -9.48 4.49 -7.62
C ALA A 6 -9.33 3.31 -8.60
N PRO A 7 -8.51 2.31 -8.23
CA PRO A 7 -8.40 1.12 -9.04
C PRO A 7 -9.65 0.26 -8.91
N SER A 8 -10.10 -0.32 -10.03
CA SER A 8 -11.24 -1.25 -10.03
C SER A 8 -10.87 -2.68 -9.62
N THR A 9 -9.58 -3.01 -9.55
CA THR A 9 -9.06 -4.35 -9.20
C THR A 9 -7.75 -4.22 -8.43
N ILE A 10 -7.39 -5.21 -7.60
CA ILE A 10 -6.07 -5.25 -6.94
C ILE A 10 -5.04 -6.13 -7.66
N SER A 11 -5.49 -6.92 -8.63
CA SER A 11 -4.68 -7.94 -9.30
C SER A 11 -3.41 -7.39 -9.94
N ASN A 12 -3.47 -6.21 -10.55
CA ASN A 12 -2.29 -5.60 -11.19
C ASN A 12 -1.26 -5.05 -10.20
N TYR A 13 -1.61 -4.82 -8.93
CA TYR A 13 -0.69 -4.21 -7.96
C TYR A 13 0.40 -5.18 -7.52
N PHE A 14 0.08 -6.46 -7.48
CA PHE A 14 0.95 -7.53 -6.99
C PHE A 14 1.40 -8.48 -8.10
N ASN A 15 1.12 -8.14 -9.36
CA ASN A 15 1.63 -8.90 -10.49
C ASN A 15 3.07 -8.46 -10.81
N MET A 16 4.03 -9.31 -10.43
CA MET A 16 5.45 -9.11 -10.70
C MET A 16 5.92 -10.08 -11.78
N ILE A 17 6.51 -9.55 -12.84
CA ILE A 17 7.11 -10.32 -13.92
C ILE A 17 8.59 -10.48 -13.58
N GLN A 18 9.02 -11.70 -13.26
CA GLN A 18 10.43 -12.00 -13.06
C GLN A 18 11.16 -11.90 -14.41
N MET A 19 12.17 -11.03 -14.48
CA MET A 19 12.97 -10.81 -15.69
C MET A 19 14.23 -11.68 -15.68
N ASP A 20 14.84 -11.84 -14.50
CA ASP A 20 15.99 -12.71 -14.25
C ASP A 20 16.06 -13.08 -12.74
N GLU A 21 17.21 -13.58 -12.28
CA GLU A 21 17.43 -14.02 -10.89
C GLU A 21 17.39 -12.89 -9.85
N THR A 22 17.56 -11.64 -10.26
CA THR A 22 17.66 -10.48 -9.37
C THR A 22 16.71 -9.34 -9.73
N ASN A 23 16.10 -9.38 -10.91
CA ASN A 23 15.27 -8.29 -11.42
C ASN A 23 13.82 -8.72 -11.66
N LEU A 24 12.89 -7.86 -11.25
CA LEU A 24 11.46 -7.98 -11.55
C LEU A 24 10.92 -6.70 -12.16
N LYS A 25 9.81 -6.83 -12.87
CA LYS A 25 9.11 -5.73 -13.51
C LYS A 25 7.65 -5.76 -13.12
N SER A 26 7.10 -4.59 -12.82
CA SER A 26 5.67 -4.34 -12.79
C SER A 26 5.30 -3.48 -13.99
N ASP A 27 4.14 -3.78 -14.58
CA ASP A 27 3.59 -3.01 -15.70
C ASP A 27 2.45 -2.08 -15.25
N PRO A 28 2.36 -0.87 -15.84
CA PRO A 28 1.29 0.07 -15.55
C PRO A 28 -0.07 -0.45 -16.06
N PRO A 29 -1.22 0.16 -15.67
CA PRO A 29 -1.36 1.45 -14.97
C PRO A 29 -1.24 1.37 -13.45
N TYR A 30 -0.59 2.37 -12.86
CA TYR A 30 -0.51 2.54 -11.41
C TYR A 30 -1.47 3.59 -10.86
N ILE A 31 -1.83 3.46 -9.59
CA ILE A 31 -2.60 4.46 -8.85
C ILE A 31 -1.77 5.75 -8.75
N GLY A 32 -2.38 6.86 -9.12
CA GLY A 32 -1.84 8.20 -8.90
C GLY A 32 -2.00 8.66 -7.46
N GLY A 33 -1.26 9.68 -7.03
CA GLY A 33 -1.48 10.31 -5.72
C GLY A 33 -2.80 11.11 -5.70
N ALA A 34 -3.43 11.21 -4.52
CA ALA A 34 -4.65 12.00 -4.32
C ALA A 34 -4.53 13.45 -4.82
N PHE A 35 -3.35 14.04 -4.66
CA PHE A 35 -3.07 15.43 -5.02
C PHE A 35 -2.41 15.59 -6.39
N VAL A 36 -1.77 14.55 -6.91
CA VAL A 36 -0.96 14.59 -8.14
C VAL A 36 -1.11 13.25 -8.87
N ALA A 37 -2.09 13.17 -9.77
CA ALA A 37 -2.54 11.92 -10.39
C ALA A 37 -1.52 11.25 -11.34
N ASP A 38 -0.52 11.99 -11.84
CA ASP A 38 0.54 11.44 -12.69
C ASP A 38 1.71 10.85 -11.87
N ARG A 39 1.72 11.05 -10.55
CA ARG A 39 2.71 10.48 -9.63
C ARG A 39 2.17 9.24 -8.97
N THR A 40 2.94 8.16 -9.02
CA THR A 40 2.61 6.87 -8.41
C THR A 40 2.42 7.02 -6.90
N PHE A 41 1.39 6.37 -6.37
CA PHE A 41 1.16 6.30 -4.93
C PHE A 41 2.32 5.60 -4.22
N GLY A 42 2.90 6.24 -3.20
CA GLY A 42 4.10 5.72 -2.53
C GLY A 42 3.92 4.33 -1.90
N GLY A 43 2.73 4.06 -1.33
CA GLY A 43 2.43 2.75 -0.76
C GLY A 43 2.49 1.62 -1.79
N LEU A 44 2.11 1.89 -3.05
CA LEU A 44 2.22 0.93 -4.14
C LEU A 44 3.67 0.56 -4.42
N SER A 45 4.56 1.56 -4.53
CA SER A 45 5.98 1.32 -4.78
C SER A 45 6.63 0.50 -3.67
N VAL A 46 6.26 0.77 -2.41
CA VAL A 46 6.77 0.00 -1.25
C VAL A 46 6.22 -1.43 -1.27
N SER A 47 4.92 -1.62 -1.51
CA SER A 47 4.30 -2.94 -1.59
C SER A 47 4.90 -3.79 -2.71
N GLN A 48 5.10 -3.21 -3.90
CA GLN A 48 5.73 -3.90 -5.03
C GLN A 48 7.19 -4.22 -4.78
N ALA A 49 7.92 -3.36 -4.06
CA ALA A 49 9.28 -3.66 -3.63
C ALA A 49 9.32 -4.90 -2.72
N VAL A 50 8.46 -4.95 -1.69
CA VAL A 50 8.36 -6.13 -0.81
C VAL A 50 7.93 -7.37 -1.60
N ASN A 51 6.94 -7.23 -2.48
CA ASN A 51 6.47 -8.34 -3.30
C ASN A 51 7.54 -8.87 -4.27
N SER A 52 8.39 -7.99 -4.80
CA SER A 52 9.52 -8.39 -5.63
C SER A 52 10.50 -9.27 -4.85
N PHE A 53 10.79 -8.89 -3.60
CA PHE A 53 11.62 -9.70 -2.72
C PHE A 53 10.99 -11.07 -2.44
N ILE A 54 9.70 -11.11 -2.10
CA ILE A 54 8.96 -12.37 -1.84
C ILE A 54 8.96 -13.27 -3.07
N THR A 55 8.74 -12.70 -4.26
CA THR A 55 8.68 -13.46 -5.52
C THR A 55 10.01 -14.16 -5.82
N LEU A 56 11.15 -13.50 -5.54
CA LEU A 56 12.47 -14.12 -5.71
C LEU A 56 12.87 -15.06 -4.55
N ASN A 57 12.24 -14.94 -3.38
CA ASN A 57 12.61 -15.64 -2.17
C ASN A 57 11.37 -16.21 -1.45
N PRO A 58 10.64 -17.14 -2.07
CA PRO A 58 9.35 -17.64 -1.54
C PRO A 58 9.48 -18.35 -0.18
N GLU A 59 10.67 -18.79 0.19
CA GLU A 59 10.99 -19.43 1.47
C GLU A 59 11.36 -18.44 2.60
N LEU A 60 11.43 -17.15 2.30
CA LEU A 60 11.80 -16.10 3.25
C LEU A 60 10.61 -15.20 3.58
N VAL A 61 10.52 -14.82 4.84
CA VAL A 61 9.48 -13.92 5.35
C VAL A 61 10.08 -12.55 5.62
N PRO A 62 9.71 -11.50 4.86
CA PRO A 62 10.14 -10.14 5.16
C PRO A 62 9.37 -9.60 6.37
N HIS A 63 10.09 -9.04 7.36
CA HIS A 63 9.47 -8.51 8.58
C HIS A 63 9.72 -7.01 8.77
N THR A 64 10.64 -6.40 8.01
CA THR A 64 10.90 -4.96 8.10
C THR A 64 11.39 -4.44 6.76
N ILE A 65 10.86 -3.30 6.34
CA ILE A 65 11.38 -2.53 5.20
C ILE A 65 11.64 -1.08 5.62
N ASN A 66 12.83 -0.59 5.29
CA ASN A 66 13.15 0.84 5.35
C ASN A 66 13.30 1.36 3.92
N TYR A 67 12.32 2.13 3.45
CA TYR A 67 12.26 2.60 2.06
C TYR A 67 12.44 4.11 1.95
N LYS A 68 13.22 4.55 0.97
CA LYS A 68 13.46 5.96 0.63
C LYS A 68 12.92 6.23 -0.77
N PHE A 69 12.09 7.27 -0.89
CA PHE A 69 11.64 7.80 -2.17
C PHE A 69 12.70 8.76 -2.71
N ILE A 70 13.28 8.44 -3.87
CA ILE A 70 14.36 9.22 -4.50
C ILE A 70 13.77 10.22 -5.49
N ALA A 71 12.80 9.78 -6.30
CA ALA A 71 12.11 10.61 -7.27
C ALA A 71 10.66 10.18 -7.42
N ALA A 72 9.81 11.09 -7.91
CA ALA A 72 8.41 10.77 -8.17
C ALA A 72 8.28 9.83 -9.38
N ALA A 73 7.87 8.59 -9.14
CA ALA A 73 7.59 7.63 -10.21
C ALA A 73 6.31 8.01 -10.97
N LYS A 74 6.28 7.79 -12.29
CA LYS A 74 5.14 8.08 -13.17
C LYS A 74 4.18 6.90 -13.26
N THR A 75 2.87 7.15 -13.26
CA THR A 75 1.82 6.10 -13.25
C THR A 75 1.70 5.28 -14.53
N LYS A 76 2.27 5.77 -15.64
CA LYS A 76 2.18 5.17 -16.98
C LYS A 76 3.49 4.56 -17.47
N VAL A 77 4.51 4.49 -16.62
CA VAL A 77 5.83 3.97 -16.98
C VAL A 77 6.09 2.74 -16.11
N PRO A 78 6.55 1.61 -16.67
CA PRO A 78 6.87 0.41 -15.88
C PRO A 78 7.82 0.69 -14.72
N LEU A 79 7.73 -0.13 -13.68
CA LEU A 79 8.64 -0.11 -12.53
C LEU A 79 9.49 -1.37 -12.58
N GLU A 80 10.80 -1.19 -12.51
CA GLU A 80 11.77 -2.28 -12.44
C GLU A 80 12.37 -2.32 -11.04
N PHE A 81 12.49 -3.51 -10.46
CA PHE A 81 12.99 -3.72 -9.12
C PHE A 81 14.19 -4.65 -9.18
N LYS A 82 15.33 -4.16 -8.71
CA LYS A 82 16.55 -4.96 -8.56
C LYS A 82 16.77 -5.32 -7.10
N VAL A 83 16.82 -6.61 -6.80
CA VAL A 83 17.04 -7.16 -5.47
C VAL A 83 18.46 -7.69 -5.38
N ASN A 84 19.23 -7.25 -4.39
CA ASN A 84 20.57 -7.79 -4.11
C ASN A 84 20.66 -8.19 -2.65
N HIS A 85 21.06 -9.44 -2.41
CA HIS A 85 21.32 -9.95 -1.07
C HIS A 85 22.68 -9.47 -0.56
N PHE A 86 22.79 -9.27 0.75
CA PHE A 86 24.08 -9.06 1.39
C PHE A 86 24.59 -10.41 1.90
N ASP A 87 25.81 -10.79 1.53
CA ASP A 87 26.38 -12.11 1.81
C ASP A 87 26.41 -12.43 3.33
N ASP A 88 26.62 -11.42 4.17
CA ASP A 88 26.83 -11.58 5.61
C ASP A 88 25.61 -11.20 6.47
N GLY A 89 24.39 -11.21 5.91
CA GLY A 89 23.23 -10.74 6.67
C GLY A 89 21.89 -11.26 6.21
N LYS A 90 20.94 -11.27 7.16
CA LYS A 90 19.50 -11.45 6.93
C LYS A 90 18.87 -10.16 6.37
N MET A 91 19.47 -9.63 5.31
CA MET A 91 19.08 -8.37 4.69
C MET A 91 19.25 -8.42 3.17
N ALA A 92 18.36 -7.74 2.45
CA ALA A 92 18.46 -7.48 1.03
C ALA A 92 18.28 -5.99 0.77
N SER A 93 18.99 -5.48 -0.22
CA SER A 93 18.71 -4.18 -0.83
C SER A 93 17.75 -4.35 -1.99
N ILE A 94 16.86 -3.38 -2.15
CA ILE A 94 16.01 -3.28 -3.33
C ILE A 94 16.06 -1.88 -3.89
N ILE A 95 16.25 -1.75 -5.20
CA ILE A 95 16.23 -0.45 -5.88
C ILE A 95 15.15 -0.50 -6.95
N ALA A 96 14.25 0.48 -6.91
CA ALA A 96 13.20 0.67 -7.89
C ALA A 96 13.65 1.68 -8.95
N TYR A 97 13.45 1.35 -10.22
CA TYR A 97 13.83 2.13 -11.38
C TYR A 97 12.62 2.43 -12.28
N GLN A 98 12.70 3.57 -12.97
CA GLN A 98 11.93 3.83 -14.18
C GLN A 98 12.86 4.38 -15.23
N THR A 99 12.88 3.77 -16.42
CA THR A 99 13.76 4.20 -17.52
C THR A 99 15.21 4.36 -17.06
N GLU A 100 15.73 3.34 -16.36
CA GLU A 100 17.09 3.27 -15.79
C GLU A 100 17.40 4.30 -14.69
N LYS A 101 16.44 5.15 -14.31
CA LYS A 101 16.62 6.14 -13.24
C LYS A 101 16.04 5.62 -11.92
N PRO A 102 16.80 5.67 -10.82
CA PRO A 102 16.29 5.23 -9.53
C PRO A 102 15.18 6.17 -9.06
N VAL A 103 14.03 5.60 -8.70
CA VAL A 103 12.87 6.31 -8.15
C VAL A 103 12.67 6.00 -6.67
N GLY A 104 13.22 4.88 -6.19
CA GLY A 104 13.25 4.57 -4.77
C GLY A 104 14.24 3.46 -4.44
N MET A 105 14.51 3.30 -3.16
CA MET A 105 15.43 2.30 -2.65
C MET A 105 15.01 1.87 -1.25
N GLY A 106 15.10 0.58 -0.96
CA GLY A 106 14.81 0.04 0.35
C GLY A 106 15.81 -1.01 0.82
N HIS A 107 15.78 -1.26 2.12
CA HIS A 107 16.45 -2.39 2.73
C HIS A 107 15.40 -3.23 3.45
N ILE A 108 15.35 -4.52 3.13
CA ILE A 108 14.42 -5.49 3.69
C ILE A 108 15.20 -6.39 4.63
N ARG A 109 14.71 -6.52 5.87
CA ARG A 109 15.14 -7.60 6.77
C ARG A 109 14.14 -8.74 6.70
N TYR A 110 14.67 -9.95 6.74
CA TYR A 110 13.89 -11.17 6.51
C TYR A 110 14.37 -12.34 7.37
N THR A 111 13.52 -13.33 7.51
CA THR A 111 13.74 -14.54 8.28
C THR A 111 13.25 -15.76 7.49
N LYS A 112 13.48 -16.97 8.03
CA LYS A 112 12.86 -18.20 7.51
C LYS A 112 11.53 -18.50 8.18
N ASP A 113 11.40 -18.11 9.46
CA ASP A 113 10.18 -18.32 10.22
C ASP A 113 9.26 -17.12 10.09
N ALA A 114 7.96 -17.38 9.96
CA ALA A 114 6.92 -16.36 9.93
C ALA A 114 6.60 -15.80 11.33
N ASP A 115 6.97 -16.53 12.38
CA ASP A 115 6.55 -16.25 13.75
C ASP A 115 7.61 -15.43 14.50
N HIS A 116 7.62 -14.12 14.23
CA HIS A 116 8.41 -13.12 14.94
C HIS A 116 7.55 -12.06 15.62
N LEU A 117 6.23 -12.29 15.66
CA LEU A 117 5.33 -11.37 16.32
C LEU A 117 5.37 -11.64 17.82
N ASP A 118 5.65 -10.57 18.57
CA ASP A 118 5.43 -10.56 20.00
C ASP A 118 3.93 -10.83 20.26
N SER A 119 3.63 -11.88 21.02
CA SER A 119 2.25 -12.20 21.43
C SER A 119 1.74 -11.29 22.54
N SER A 120 2.57 -10.34 22.99
CA SER A 120 2.17 -9.32 23.94
C SER A 120 0.95 -8.57 23.40
N PRO A 121 -0.10 -8.40 24.23
CA PRO A 121 -1.30 -7.71 23.81
C PRO A 121 -0.95 -6.25 23.52
N PHE A 122 -1.13 -5.84 22.26
CA PHE A 122 -1.20 -4.42 21.95
C PHE A 122 -2.53 -3.91 22.49
N LEU A 123 -2.48 -3.06 23.52
CA LEU A 123 -3.68 -2.39 24.02
C LEU A 123 -4.11 -1.37 22.97
N CYS A 124 -5.13 -1.72 22.19
CA CYS A 124 -5.82 -0.75 21.36
C CYS A 124 -6.54 0.26 22.27
N PRO A 125 -6.55 1.55 21.92
CA PRO A 125 -7.40 2.54 22.57
C PRO A 125 -8.86 2.06 22.57
N ASP A 126 -9.56 2.27 23.68
CA ASP A 126 -10.98 1.97 23.79
C ASP A 126 -11.78 2.97 22.93
N TYR A 127 -12.15 2.55 21.74
CA TYR A 127 -13.10 3.26 20.90
C TYR A 127 -14.53 2.85 21.26
N ILE A 128 -15.47 3.79 21.11
CA ILE A 128 -16.87 3.57 21.48
C ILE A 128 -17.54 2.68 20.41
N GLY A 129 -17.80 1.42 20.75
CA GLY A 129 -18.58 0.50 19.93
C GLY A 129 -17.78 -0.28 18.88
N PRO A 130 -18.38 -1.30 18.26
CA PRO A 130 -17.77 -2.07 17.17
C PRO A 130 -17.52 -1.22 15.91
N PRO A 131 -16.65 -1.69 14.99
CA PRO A 131 -16.38 -0.99 13.73
C PRO A 131 -17.62 -0.64 12.90
N ASP A 132 -18.67 -1.46 12.97
CA ASP A 132 -19.90 -1.27 12.19
C ASP A 132 -20.72 -0.05 12.62
N ASP A 133 -20.48 0.49 13.83
CA ASP A 133 -21.14 1.70 14.34
C ASP A 133 -20.58 2.99 13.71
N TYR A 134 -19.43 2.92 13.03
CA TYR A 134 -18.77 4.07 12.40
C TYR A 134 -19.16 4.18 10.92
N PRO A 135 -19.36 5.40 10.38
CA PRO A 135 -19.74 5.55 8.98
C PRO A 135 -18.63 5.10 8.03
N ASN A 136 -18.98 4.38 6.98
CA ASN A 136 -18.07 4.06 5.89
C ASN A 136 -17.89 5.26 4.93
N THR A 137 -16.94 5.17 4.01
CA THR A 137 -16.65 6.26 3.05
C THR A 137 -17.82 6.67 2.16
N ILE A 138 -18.76 5.77 1.84
CA ILE A 138 -19.95 6.10 1.03
C ILE A 138 -20.93 6.92 1.86
N GLU A 139 -21.21 6.49 3.09
CA GLU A 139 -22.07 7.20 4.04
C GLU A 139 -21.50 8.59 4.35
N LEU A 140 -20.18 8.67 4.53
CA LEU A 140 -19.48 9.95 4.70
C LEU A 140 -19.65 10.85 3.48
N ALA A 141 -19.46 10.32 2.26
CA ALA A 141 -19.63 11.10 1.04
C ALA A 141 -21.03 11.70 0.90
N GLN A 142 -22.07 10.99 1.34
CA GLN A 142 -23.45 11.48 1.32
C GLN A 142 -23.68 12.70 2.22
N SER A 143 -22.89 12.83 3.29
CA SER A 143 -22.95 13.96 4.23
C SER A 143 -22.07 15.16 3.84
N MET A 144 -21.26 15.03 2.78
CA MET A 144 -20.27 16.04 2.37
C MET A 144 -20.68 16.75 1.08
N GLU A 145 -20.05 17.90 0.81
CA GLU A 145 -20.23 18.66 -0.44
C GLU A 145 -18.89 18.92 -1.14
N GLY A 146 -18.98 19.32 -2.41
CA GLY A 146 -17.84 19.78 -3.21
C GLY A 146 -16.74 18.73 -3.39
N GLN A 147 -15.48 19.17 -3.25
CA GLN A 147 -14.31 18.34 -3.51
C GLN A 147 -14.17 17.17 -2.53
N MET A 148 -14.60 17.35 -1.28
CA MET A 148 -14.51 16.31 -0.25
C MET A 148 -15.47 15.15 -0.51
N LYS A 149 -16.70 15.44 -0.96
CA LYS A 149 -17.64 14.40 -1.40
C LYS A 149 -17.03 13.56 -2.51
N MET A 150 -16.54 14.20 -3.57
CA MET A 150 -15.97 13.50 -4.72
C MET A 150 -14.73 12.66 -4.32
N LEU A 151 -13.88 13.16 -3.41
CA LEU A 151 -12.76 12.41 -2.87
C LEU A 151 -13.21 11.16 -2.11
N MET A 152 -14.21 11.27 -1.23
CA MET A 152 -14.75 10.13 -0.48
C MET A 152 -15.43 9.11 -1.39
N GLU A 153 -16.15 9.57 -2.42
CA GLU A 153 -16.73 8.69 -3.46
C GLU A 153 -15.63 7.91 -4.20
N GLU A 154 -14.52 8.54 -4.56
CA GLU A 154 -13.39 7.83 -5.18
C GLU A 154 -12.72 6.86 -4.22
N ILE A 155 -12.43 7.27 -2.98
CA ILE A 155 -11.84 6.37 -1.97
C ILE A 155 -12.77 5.16 -1.74
N SER A 156 -14.09 5.36 -1.76
CA SER A 156 -15.05 4.29 -1.56
C SER A 156 -15.00 3.20 -2.63
N LYS A 157 -14.35 3.43 -3.78
CA LYS A 157 -14.14 2.43 -4.83
C LYS A 157 -12.92 1.55 -4.58
N PHE A 158 -12.12 1.84 -3.54
CA PHE A 158 -10.99 0.99 -3.17
C PHE A 158 -11.43 -0.43 -2.83
N PRO A 159 -10.52 -1.41 -2.94
CA PRO A 159 -10.71 -2.77 -2.45
C PRO A 159 -10.80 -2.87 -0.92
N LEU A 160 -10.76 -1.74 -0.23
CA LEU A 160 -10.82 -1.61 1.21
C LEU A 160 -12.11 -0.89 1.60
N GLU A 161 -12.79 -1.45 2.59
CA GLU A 161 -13.74 -0.72 3.41
C GLU A 161 -12.96 0.10 4.42
N ILE A 162 -13.26 1.40 4.49
CA ILE A 162 -12.56 2.36 5.32
C ILE A 162 -13.61 3.06 6.19
N ARG A 163 -13.45 2.97 7.51
CA ARG A 163 -14.32 3.64 8.48
C ARG A 163 -13.47 4.51 9.41
N PRO A 164 -13.49 5.84 9.24
CA PRO A 164 -12.78 6.75 10.13
C PRO A 164 -13.35 6.72 11.55
N VAL A 165 -12.45 6.64 12.53
CA VAL A 165 -12.76 6.71 13.97
C VAL A 165 -12.37 8.08 14.52
N GLU A 166 -11.14 8.50 14.23
CA GLU A 166 -10.62 9.84 14.47
C GLU A 166 -9.93 10.27 13.18
N SER A 167 -10.20 11.44 12.63
CA SER A 167 -9.50 11.90 11.43
C SER A 167 -9.61 13.40 11.32
N PRO A 168 -8.57 14.14 10.94
CA PRO A 168 -8.72 15.56 10.59
C PRO A 168 -9.67 15.77 9.39
N LEU A 169 -9.96 14.72 8.61
CA LEU A 169 -10.98 14.72 7.56
C LEU A 169 -12.41 14.56 8.11
N TYR A 170 -12.57 14.30 9.41
CA TYR A 170 -13.84 14.12 10.11
C TYR A 170 -13.77 14.81 11.49
N PRO A 171 -14.32 16.02 11.65
CA PRO A 171 -14.02 16.88 12.79
C PRO A 171 -14.71 16.37 14.07
N SER A 172 -14.15 15.33 14.68
CA SER A 172 -14.48 14.87 16.02
C SER A 172 -13.30 14.99 16.99
N SER A 173 -12.11 15.40 16.52
CA SER A 173 -10.90 15.45 17.34
C SER A 173 -10.02 16.66 17.04
N ASP A 174 -9.65 17.40 18.08
CA ASP A 174 -8.64 18.47 18.06
C ASP A 174 -7.19 17.93 18.07
N VAL A 175 -7.02 16.60 18.07
CA VAL A 175 -5.72 15.94 18.12
C VAL A 175 -5.25 15.65 16.69
N ASN A 176 -3.97 15.92 16.40
CA ASN A 176 -3.32 15.55 15.13
C ASN A 176 -3.13 14.02 15.06
N ARG A 177 -4.24 13.29 14.90
CA ARG A 177 -4.32 11.85 14.96
C ARG A 177 -5.35 11.35 13.95
N THR A 178 -5.00 10.27 13.26
CA THR A 178 -5.89 9.57 12.33
C THR A 178 -5.97 8.11 12.71
N CYS A 179 -7.18 7.65 13.02
CA CYS A 179 -7.52 6.28 13.38
C CYS A 179 -8.61 5.80 12.42
N LEU A 180 -8.37 4.67 11.76
CA LEU A 180 -9.27 4.10 10.75
C LEU A 180 -9.46 2.62 11.04
N TRP A 181 -10.69 2.12 10.93
CA TRP A 181 -10.92 0.71 10.69
C TRP A 181 -10.78 0.42 9.21
N LEU A 182 -10.01 -0.61 8.87
CA LEU A 182 -9.76 -1.05 7.51
C LEU A 182 -10.08 -2.53 7.39
N ARG A 183 -10.84 -2.90 6.35
CA ARG A 183 -11.14 -4.28 6.01
C ARG A 183 -11.10 -4.47 4.50
N ILE A 184 -10.52 -5.56 4.01
CA ILE A 184 -10.67 -5.91 2.59
C ILE A 184 -12.14 -6.24 2.33
N LYS A 185 -12.73 -5.58 1.33
CA LYS A 185 -14.14 -5.77 1.04
C LYS A 185 -14.42 -7.23 0.62
N PRO A 186 -15.55 -7.82 1.03
CA PRO A 186 -15.85 -9.23 0.78
C PRO A 186 -15.70 -9.67 -0.68
N GLU A 187 -16.06 -8.81 -1.64
CA GLU A 187 -15.96 -9.07 -3.08
C GLU A 187 -14.52 -9.27 -3.57
N HIS A 188 -13.52 -8.69 -2.89
CA HIS A 188 -12.11 -8.79 -3.26
C HIS A 188 -11.33 -9.84 -2.45
N GLN A 189 -11.93 -10.44 -1.41
CA GLN A 189 -11.24 -11.43 -0.58
C GLN A 189 -10.79 -12.66 -1.38
N ARG A 190 -11.56 -13.06 -2.40
CA ARG A 190 -11.21 -14.22 -3.26
C ARG A 190 -10.00 -13.96 -4.17
N GLU A 191 -9.73 -12.69 -4.50
CA GLU A 191 -8.57 -12.31 -5.32
C GLU A 191 -7.24 -12.45 -4.57
N LEU A 192 -7.28 -12.49 -3.23
CA LEU A 192 -6.09 -12.58 -2.37
C LEU A 192 -5.66 -14.01 -2.04
N THR A 193 -6.49 -15.01 -2.35
CA THR A 193 -6.25 -16.42 -2.02
C THR A 193 -5.17 -17.12 -2.89
N PHE A 194 -4.46 -16.38 -3.74
CA PHE A 194 -3.49 -16.90 -4.71
C PHE A 194 -2.01 -16.61 -4.37
N TYR A 195 -1.71 -16.17 -3.14
CA TYR A 195 -0.36 -15.97 -2.64
C TYR A 195 -0.11 -16.80 -1.39
#